data_AF-A0A8K0JFB0-F1
#
_entry.id   AF-A0A8K0JFB0-F1
#
_cell.length_a   1.000
_cell.length_b   1.000
_cell.length_c   1.000
_cell.angle_alpha   90.00
_cell.angle_beta   90.00
_cell.angle_gamma   90.00
#
_symmetry.space_group_name_H-M   'P 1'
#
loop_
_entity.id
_entity.type
_entity.pdbx_description
1 polymer ?
#
loop_
_entity_poly.entity_id
_entity_poly.type
_entity_poly.pdbx_seq_one_letter_code
_entity_poly.pdbx_strand_id
1 'polypeptide(L)'
;MPFVMKKKMMHFLSENPIVAKIQYGNLDPFSFVAVLFVDAVQRMIKVAQEGQVAKEEKGVQDIRAETNHHARKFYAQRNLYLTGATLFLAVLLTRVFAIVLDLINSQEQLNQLKTNTSKTAVAAGPNKALQTEVVTLKEQLAAKDRDLAALKKQAGQNVSAFNELADSKQPQSLANKKVA
;
A
#
# COMPACT_ATOMS: atom_id res chain seq x y z
N MET A 1 -12.48 -17.33 9.50
CA MET A 1 -13.70 -16.53 9.18
C MET A 1 -13.75 -16.28 7.67
N PRO A 2 -14.91 -16.45 6.99
CA PRO A 2 -14.98 -16.45 5.53
C PRO A 2 -14.58 -15.08 4.96
N PHE A 3 -13.57 -15.09 4.09
CA PHE A 3 -12.87 -13.92 3.56
C PHE A 3 -13.78 -12.96 2.75
N VAL A 4 -14.89 -13.48 2.26
CA VAL A 4 -15.86 -12.75 1.41
C VAL A 4 -16.76 -11.81 2.24
N MET A 5 -17.14 -12.23 3.46
CA MET A 5 -17.89 -11.36 4.38
C MET A 5 -17.01 -10.22 4.91
N LYS A 6 -15.74 -10.50 5.20
CA LYS A 6 -14.74 -9.47 5.53
C LYS A 6 -14.61 -8.43 4.41
N LYS A 7 -14.53 -8.87 3.14
CA LYS A 7 -14.44 -7.97 1.98
C LYS A 7 -15.68 -7.10 1.78
N LYS A 8 -16.88 -7.66 1.95
CA LYS A 8 -18.15 -6.92 1.77
C LYS A 8 -18.41 -5.94 2.93
N MET A 9 -18.06 -6.32 4.16
CA MET A 9 -18.13 -5.44 5.33
C MET A 9 -17.07 -4.33 5.28
N MET A 10 -15.90 -4.60 4.71
CA MET A 10 -14.82 -3.59 4.56
C MET A 10 -15.04 -2.64 3.38
N HIS A 11 -15.61 -3.09 2.25
CA HIS A 11 -16.01 -2.18 1.16
C HIS A 11 -17.14 -1.24 1.61
N PHE A 12 -18.10 -1.76 2.40
CA PHE A 12 -19.16 -0.94 3.01
C PHE A 12 -18.68 0.00 4.12
N LEU A 13 -17.49 -0.23 4.69
CA LEU A 13 -16.86 0.67 5.65
C LEU A 13 -16.00 1.73 4.93
N SER A 14 -15.31 1.34 3.86
CA SER A 14 -14.37 2.17 3.08
C SER A 14 -15.08 3.16 2.13
N GLU A 15 -16.19 2.78 1.49
CA GLU A 15 -16.99 3.70 0.65
C GLU A 15 -17.90 4.64 1.45
N ASN A 16 -18.10 4.38 2.74
CA ASN A 16 -19.06 5.14 3.53
C ASN A 16 -18.38 6.42 4.05
N PRO A 17 -18.98 7.62 3.87
CA PRO A 17 -18.49 8.88 4.44
C PRO A 17 -18.34 8.87 5.97
N ILE A 18 -18.68 7.75 6.62
CA ILE A 18 -18.41 7.42 8.01
C ILE A 18 -16.90 7.49 8.33
N VAL A 19 -15.99 7.01 7.48
CA VAL A 19 -14.54 7.08 7.81
C VAL A 19 -14.04 8.53 7.79
N ALA A 20 -14.48 9.33 6.82
CA ALA A 20 -14.22 10.77 6.78
C ALA A 20 -14.89 11.51 7.97
N LYS A 21 -16.13 11.13 8.33
CA LYS A 21 -16.84 11.69 9.49
C LYS A 21 -16.29 11.25 10.83
N ILE A 22 -15.69 10.06 10.96
CA ILE A 22 -15.05 9.61 12.20
C ILE A 22 -13.76 10.42 12.46
N GLN A 23 -13.07 10.86 11.41
CA GLN A 23 -11.96 11.79 11.56
C GLN A 23 -12.40 13.14 12.16
N TYR A 24 -13.62 13.61 11.83
CA TYR A 24 -14.24 14.76 12.49
C TYR A 24 -14.89 14.41 13.85
N GLY A 25 -15.38 13.19 14.04
CA GLY A 25 -16.12 12.75 15.23
C GLY A 25 -15.28 12.26 16.41
N ASN A 26 -14.02 11.85 16.18
CA ASN A 26 -13.11 11.44 17.26
C ASN A 26 -12.51 12.63 18.05
N LEU A 27 -12.78 13.87 17.65
CA LEU A 27 -12.31 15.07 18.36
C LEU A 27 -13.29 15.52 19.47
N ASP A 28 -14.59 15.33 19.26
CA ASP A 28 -15.62 15.83 20.17
C ASP A 28 -15.61 15.16 21.55
N PRO A 29 -15.61 13.81 21.69
CA PRO A 29 -15.59 13.18 23.00
C PRO A 29 -14.23 13.35 23.71
N PHE A 30 -13.13 13.51 22.97
CA PHE A 30 -11.81 13.76 23.55
C PHE A 30 -11.76 15.12 24.27
N SER A 31 -12.26 16.17 23.63
CA SER A 31 -12.31 17.52 24.21
C SER A 31 -13.17 17.56 25.48
N PHE A 32 -14.29 16.83 25.50
CA PHE A 32 -15.13 16.70 26.69
C PHE A 32 -14.41 16.04 27.87
N VAL A 33 -13.70 14.94 27.64
CA VAL A 33 -12.89 14.26 28.68
C VAL A 33 -11.72 15.14 29.15
N ALA A 34 -11.11 15.89 28.25
CA ALA A 34 -10.03 16.83 28.58
C ALA A 34 -10.51 17.96 29.50
N VAL A 35 -11.69 18.55 29.25
CA VAL A 35 -12.27 19.59 30.13
C VAL A 35 -12.59 19.02 31.51
N LEU A 36 -13.18 17.82 31.59
CA LEU A 36 -13.44 17.13 32.87
C LEU A 36 -12.15 16.84 33.65
N PHE A 37 -11.05 16.53 32.96
CA PHE A 37 -9.76 16.36 33.60
C PHE A 37 -9.24 17.68 34.18
N VAL A 38 -9.33 18.77 33.43
CA VAL A 38 -8.92 20.10 33.91
C VAL A 38 -9.74 20.52 35.13
N ASP A 39 -11.06 20.29 35.12
CA ASP A 39 -11.93 20.52 36.29
C ASP A 39 -11.48 19.69 37.50
N ALA A 40 -11.22 18.39 37.31
CA ALA A 40 -10.72 17.51 38.38
C ALA A 40 -9.36 17.96 38.94
N VAL A 41 -8.46 18.45 38.09
CA VAL A 41 -7.16 19.02 38.50
C VAL A 41 -7.38 20.28 39.33
N GLN A 42 -8.18 21.23 38.85
CA GLN A 42 -8.47 22.47 39.57
C GLN A 42 -9.10 22.20 40.93
N ARG A 43 -10.04 21.25 40.99
CA ARG A 43 -10.66 20.81 42.24
C ARG A 43 -9.65 20.19 43.20
N MET A 44 -8.73 19.36 42.70
CA MET A 44 -7.69 18.76 43.52
C MET A 44 -6.69 19.80 44.05
N ILE A 45 -6.27 20.74 43.21
CA ILE A 45 -5.36 21.83 43.62
C ILE A 45 -6.03 22.68 44.71
N LYS A 46 -7.29 23.05 44.52
CA LYS A 46 -8.06 23.80 45.52
C LYS A 46 -8.15 23.06 46.85
N VAL A 47 -8.50 21.77 46.83
CA VAL A 47 -8.53 20.93 48.05
C VAL A 47 -7.14 20.83 48.69
N ALA A 48 -6.07 20.73 47.90
CA ALA A 48 -4.70 20.68 48.43
C ALA A 48 -4.29 22.01 49.09
N GLN A 49 -4.65 23.16 48.50
CA GLN A 49 -4.38 24.50 49.03
C GLN A 49 -5.17 24.77 50.31
N GLU A 50 -6.47 24.44 50.35
CA GLU A 50 -7.31 24.53 51.55
C GLU A 50 -6.70 23.72 52.73
N GLY A 51 -5.97 22.64 52.43
CA GLY A 51 -5.24 21.86 53.43
C GLY A 51 -3.96 22.47 53.95
N GLN A 52 -3.24 23.21 53.10
CA GLN A 52 -1.99 23.88 53.49
C GLN A 52 -2.29 25.12 54.33
N VAL A 53 -3.27 25.93 53.90
CA VAL A 53 -3.70 27.12 54.66
C VAL A 53 -4.27 26.73 56.02
N ALA A 54 -5.07 25.65 56.09
CA ALA A 54 -5.58 25.15 57.37
C ALA A 54 -4.47 24.67 58.33
N LYS A 55 -3.33 24.19 57.80
CA LYS A 55 -2.15 23.82 58.60
C LYS A 55 -1.34 25.03 59.07
N GLU A 56 -1.29 26.10 58.28
CA GLU A 56 -0.53 27.32 58.61
C GLU A 56 -1.30 28.26 59.55
N GLU A 57 -2.62 28.43 59.37
CA GLU A 57 -3.42 29.35 60.19
C GLU A 57 -3.76 28.80 61.58
N LYS A 58 -3.89 27.47 61.73
CA LYS A 58 -4.29 26.84 62.98
C LYS A 58 -3.14 26.03 63.56
N GLY A 59 -2.25 26.70 64.30
CA GLY A 59 -1.22 26.08 65.14
C GLY A 59 -1.75 25.21 66.30
N VAL A 60 -3.03 24.83 66.30
CA VAL A 60 -3.66 23.92 67.27
C VAL A 60 -4.46 22.89 66.48
N GLN A 61 -3.96 21.66 66.43
CA GLN A 61 -4.55 20.51 65.73
C GLN A 61 -5.94 20.17 66.26
N ASP A 62 -6.99 20.62 65.57
CA ASP A 62 -8.30 19.99 65.70
C ASP A 62 -8.29 18.68 64.89
N ILE A 63 -8.07 17.56 65.59
CA ILE A 63 -7.98 16.20 65.02
C ILE A 63 -9.19 15.88 64.12
N ARG A 64 -10.37 16.45 64.42
CA ARG A 64 -11.58 16.32 63.61
C ARG A 64 -11.48 17.07 62.27
N ALA A 65 -10.88 18.26 62.25
CA ALA A 65 -10.65 19.02 61.02
C ALA A 65 -9.60 18.34 60.14
N GLU A 66 -8.52 17.81 60.75
CA GLU A 66 -7.48 17.06 60.03
C GLU A 66 -8.04 15.79 59.39
N THR A 67 -8.83 15.00 60.12
CA THR A 67 -9.42 13.75 59.61
C THR A 67 -10.36 14.00 58.43
N ASN A 68 -11.21 15.04 58.52
CA ASN A 68 -12.10 15.45 57.43
C ASN A 68 -11.35 15.95 56.20
N HIS A 69 -10.23 16.66 56.41
CA HIS A 69 -9.39 17.14 55.32
C HIS A 69 -8.69 15.98 54.58
N HIS A 70 -8.09 15.05 55.34
CA HIS A 70 -7.46 13.85 54.77
C HIS A 70 -8.44 13.04 53.92
N ALA A 71 -9.68 12.86 54.37
CA ALA A 71 -10.73 12.19 53.60
C ALA A 71 -11.01 12.91 52.26
N ARG A 72 -11.23 14.23 52.28
CA ARG A 72 -11.48 15.02 51.06
C ARG A 72 -10.33 14.96 50.05
N LYS A 73 -9.09 14.95 50.53
CA LYS A 73 -7.90 14.78 49.69
C LYS A 73 -7.85 13.41 49.02
N PHE A 74 -8.12 12.33 49.75
CA PHE A 74 -8.20 10.97 49.18
C PHE A 74 -9.28 10.85 48.10
N TYR A 75 -10.46 11.45 48.31
CA TYR A 75 -11.52 11.46 47.31
C TYR A 75 -11.13 12.25 46.05
N ALA A 76 -10.57 13.44 46.20
CA ALA A 76 -10.14 14.26 45.07
C ALA A 76 -9.00 13.59 44.27
N GLN A 77 -8.06 12.96 44.97
CA GLN A 77 -6.93 12.25 44.38
C GLN A 77 -7.37 11.03 43.57
N ARG A 78 -8.28 10.20 44.10
CA ARG A 78 -8.82 9.04 43.37
C ARG A 78 -9.58 9.47 42.11
N ASN A 79 -10.41 10.51 42.24
CA ASN A 79 -11.19 11.01 41.11
C ASN A 79 -10.27 11.59 40.02
N LEU A 80 -9.20 12.31 40.40
CA LEU A 80 -8.22 12.80 39.43
C LEU A 80 -7.53 11.65 38.69
N TYR A 81 -7.07 10.61 39.40
CA TYR A 81 -6.41 9.48 38.76
C TYR A 81 -7.35 8.69 37.86
N LEU A 82 -8.62 8.52 38.24
CA LEU A 82 -9.62 7.85 37.40
C LEU A 82 -9.83 8.65 36.10
N THR A 83 -10.08 9.95 36.20
CA THR A 83 -10.26 10.82 35.03
C THR A 83 -9.00 10.90 34.18
N GLY A 84 -7.81 10.91 34.78
CA GLY A 84 -6.53 10.89 34.07
C GLY A 84 -6.30 9.59 33.30
N ALA A 85 -6.64 8.44 33.89
CA ALA A 85 -6.57 7.15 33.22
C ALA A 85 -7.55 7.08 32.03
N THR A 86 -8.76 7.63 32.17
CA THR A 86 -9.73 7.73 31.06
C THR A 86 -9.20 8.62 29.94
N LEU A 87 -8.57 9.75 30.26
CA LEU A 87 -7.96 10.63 29.26
C LEU A 87 -6.82 9.93 28.52
N PHE A 88 -5.95 9.22 29.25
CA PHE A 88 -4.88 8.43 28.64
C PHE A 88 -5.42 7.34 27.72
N LEU A 89 -6.48 6.63 28.15
CA LEU A 89 -7.15 5.63 27.33
C LEU A 89 -7.79 6.25 26.08
N ALA A 90 -8.36 7.45 26.19
CA ALA A 90 -8.92 8.18 25.05
C ALA A 90 -7.85 8.53 24.01
N VAL A 91 -6.67 9.01 24.44
CA VAL A 91 -5.53 9.25 23.53
C VAL A 91 -5.07 7.96 22.86
N LEU A 92 -4.92 6.88 23.64
CA LEU A 92 -4.54 5.58 23.12
C LEU A 92 -5.54 5.07 22.08
N LEU A 93 -6.84 5.19 22.34
CA LEU A 93 -7.89 4.79 21.41
C LEU A 93 -7.80 5.58 20.10
N THR A 94 -7.62 6.91 20.16
CA THR A 94 -7.43 7.72 18.96
C THR A 94 -6.17 7.31 18.18
N ARG A 95 -5.06 6.99 18.87
CA ARG A 95 -3.83 6.51 18.23
C ARG A 95 -3.99 5.14 17.60
N VAL A 96 -4.62 4.19 18.31
CA VAL A 96 -4.89 2.84 17.81
C VAL A 96 -5.83 2.90 16.61
N PHE A 97 -6.87 3.73 16.66
CA PHE A 97 -7.80 3.91 15.55
C PHE A 97 -7.10 4.45 14.29
N ALA A 98 -6.20 5.42 14.43
CA ALA A 98 -5.39 5.92 13.32
C ALA A 98 -4.49 4.83 12.72
N ILE A 99 -3.83 4.02 13.56
CA ILE A 99 -2.98 2.90 13.10
C ILE A 99 -3.82 1.83 12.40
N VAL A 100 -5.01 1.52 12.91
CA VAL A 100 -5.90 0.53 12.29
C VAL A 100 -6.36 1.02 10.90
N LEU A 101 -6.70 2.30 10.76
CA LEU A 101 -7.02 2.89 9.46
C LEU A 101 -5.85 2.81 8.49
N ASP A 102 -4.65 3.15 8.94
CA ASP A 102 -3.43 3.08 8.11
C ASP A 102 -3.12 1.63 7.68
N LEU A 103 -3.30 0.67 8.59
CA LEU A 103 -3.16 -0.75 8.29
C LEU A 103 -4.21 -1.21 7.26
N ILE A 104 -5.46 -0.75 7.36
CA ILE A 104 -6.52 -1.05 6.39
C ILE A 104 -6.17 -0.49 5.02
N ASN A 105 -5.77 0.79 4.94
CA ASN A 105 -5.38 1.43 3.68
C ASN A 105 -4.18 0.73 3.04
N SER A 106 -3.19 0.36 3.83
CA SER A 106 -2.02 -0.40 3.37
C SER A 106 -2.42 -1.79 2.84
N GLN A 107 -3.32 -2.49 3.54
CA GLN A 107 -3.84 -3.78 3.12
C GLN A 107 -4.68 -3.67 1.83
N GLU A 108 -5.44 -2.58 1.67
CA GLU A 108 -6.22 -2.28 0.47
C GLU A 108 -5.29 -2.00 -0.73
N GLN A 109 -4.26 -1.18 -0.56
CA GLN A 109 -3.25 -0.94 -1.61
C GLN A 109 -2.55 -2.24 -2.04
N LEU A 110 -2.15 -3.10 -1.11
CA LEU A 110 -1.57 -4.41 -1.45
C LEU A 110 -2.56 -5.31 -2.18
N ASN A 111 -3.84 -5.27 -1.84
CA ASN A 111 -4.87 -6.04 -2.53
C ASN A 111 -5.19 -5.47 -3.92
N GLN A 112 -5.21 -4.14 -4.07
CA GLN A 112 -5.34 -3.47 -5.37
C GLN A 112 -4.14 -3.78 -6.26
N LEU A 113 -2.91 -3.77 -5.73
CA LEU A 113 -1.73 -4.18 -6.47
C LEU A 113 -1.80 -5.66 -6.83
N LYS A 114 -2.20 -6.56 -5.93
CA LYS A 114 -2.37 -7.99 -6.25
C LYS A 114 -3.46 -8.23 -7.28
N THR A 115 -4.59 -7.52 -7.20
CA THR A 115 -5.69 -7.62 -8.19
C THR A 115 -5.36 -6.96 -9.51
N ASN A 116 -4.57 -5.89 -9.53
CA ASN A 116 -4.06 -5.30 -10.76
C ASN A 116 -2.95 -6.18 -11.35
N THR A 117 -2.06 -6.76 -10.55
CA THR A 117 -1.09 -7.77 -10.99
C THR A 117 -1.79 -9.03 -11.49
N SER A 118 -2.89 -9.47 -10.87
CA SER A 118 -3.66 -10.61 -11.37
C SER A 118 -4.61 -10.24 -12.52
N LYS A 119 -5.11 -9.01 -12.64
CA LYS A 119 -5.80 -8.55 -13.86
C LYS A 119 -4.81 -8.34 -15.00
N THR A 120 -3.59 -7.88 -14.74
CA THR A 120 -2.49 -7.84 -15.69
C THR A 120 -2.00 -9.25 -16.01
N ALA A 121 -2.00 -10.20 -15.06
CA ALA A 121 -1.68 -11.61 -15.31
C ALA A 121 -2.86 -12.46 -15.85
N VAL A 122 -4.08 -11.93 -15.88
CA VAL A 122 -5.27 -12.57 -16.49
C VAL A 122 -5.59 -11.93 -17.84
N ALA A 123 -5.30 -10.63 -18.04
CA ALA A 123 -5.26 -9.98 -19.35
C ALA A 123 -4.01 -10.40 -20.14
N ALA A 124 -2.87 -10.58 -19.46
CA ALA A 124 -1.71 -11.30 -19.94
C ALA A 124 -1.57 -12.61 -19.14
N GLY A 125 -2.48 -13.56 -19.40
CA GLY A 125 -2.19 -14.96 -19.06
C GLY A 125 -0.77 -15.26 -19.54
N PRO A 126 0.16 -15.76 -18.69
CA PRO A 126 1.55 -16.02 -19.07
C PRO A 126 1.70 -17.06 -20.20
N ASN A 127 0.60 -17.51 -20.78
CA ASN A 127 0.55 -18.37 -21.93
C ASN A 127 -0.05 -17.70 -23.18
N LYS A 128 -0.94 -16.71 -23.11
CA LYS A 128 -1.64 -16.25 -24.33
C LYS A 128 -0.85 -15.22 -25.13
N ALA A 129 -0.26 -14.21 -24.48
CA ALA A 129 0.62 -13.25 -25.14
C ALA A 129 1.89 -13.95 -25.67
N LEU A 130 2.48 -14.82 -24.85
CA LEU A 130 3.62 -15.65 -25.25
C LEU A 130 3.25 -16.68 -26.33
N GLN A 131 2.04 -17.25 -26.35
CA GLN A 131 1.60 -18.11 -27.46
C GLN A 131 1.38 -17.32 -28.75
N THR A 132 0.83 -16.11 -28.69
CA THR A 132 0.67 -15.25 -29.89
C THR A 132 2.02 -14.82 -30.44
N GLU A 133 2.98 -14.45 -29.58
CA GLU A 133 4.36 -14.18 -30.00
C GLU A 133 5.06 -15.42 -30.55
N VAL A 134 4.90 -16.60 -29.94
CA VAL A 134 5.50 -17.85 -30.45
C VAL A 134 4.89 -18.25 -31.81
N VAL A 135 3.59 -18.06 -32.01
CA VAL A 135 2.94 -18.36 -33.30
C VAL A 135 3.41 -17.38 -34.38
N THR A 136 3.42 -16.08 -34.09
CA THR A 136 3.89 -15.06 -35.04
C THR A 136 5.38 -15.21 -35.36
N LEU A 137 6.22 -15.52 -34.37
CA LEU A 137 7.65 -15.80 -34.58
C LEU A 137 7.86 -17.07 -35.41
N LYS A 138 7.07 -18.13 -35.21
CA LYS A 138 7.12 -19.34 -36.04
C LYS A 138 6.71 -19.08 -37.49
N GLU A 139 5.67 -18.27 -37.71
CA GLU A 139 5.26 -17.87 -39.06
C GLU A 139 6.34 -17.02 -39.75
N GLN A 140 6.96 -16.08 -39.02
CA GLN A 140 8.07 -15.29 -39.55
C GLN A 140 9.29 -16.14 -39.88
N LEU A 141 9.61 -17.15 -39.06
CA LEU A 141 10.73 -18.05 -39.30
C LEU A 141 10.47 -18.93 -40.53
N ALA A 142 9.25 -19.45 -40.67
CA ALA A 142 8.84 -20.20 -41.87
C ALA A 142 8.82 -19.32 -43.14
N ALA A 143 8.44 -18.04 -43.04
CA ALA A 143 8.53 -17.10 -44.16
C ALA A 143 9.99 -16.82 -44.55
N LYS A 144 10.86 -16.59 -43.56
CA LYS A 144 12.30 -16.38 -43.78
C LYS A 144 12.98 -17.60 -44.39
N ASP A 145 12.61 -18.81 -43.99
CA ASP A 145 13.16 -20.04 -44.58
C ASP A 145 12.75 -20.21 -46.06
N ARG A 146 11.50 -19.83 -46.40
CA ARG A 146 11.04 -19.83 -47.80
C ARG A 146 11.78 -18.78 -48.63
N ASP A 147 11.97 -17.58 -48.07
CA ASP A 147 12.71 -16.52 -48.74
C ASP A 147 14.18 -16.90 -48.93
N LEU A 148 14.82 -17.52 -47.93
CA LEU A 148 16.18 -18.04 -48.05
C LEU A 148 16.29 -19.16 -49.09
N ALA A 149 15.31 -20.07 -49.15
CA ALA A 149 15.27 -21.11 -50.17
C ALA A 149 15.08 -20.51 -51.58
N ALA A 150 14.21 -19.51 -51.73
CA ALA A 150 14.01 -18.79 -52.98
C ALA A 150 15.27 -18.03 -53.41
N LEU A 151 15.91 -17.31 -52.49
CA LEU A 151 17.18 -16.62 -52.73
C LEU A 151 18.30 -17.58 -53.09
N LYS A 152 18.40 -18.74 -52.42
CA LYS A 152 19.39 -19.77 -52.77
C LYS A 152 19.15 -20.35 -54.16
N LYS A 153 17.88 -20.55 -54.54
CA LYS A 153 17.51 -20.99 -55.89
C LYS A 153 17.87 -19.93 -56.94
N GLN A 154 17.54 -18.67 -56.69
CA GLN A 154 17.88 -17.55 -57.59
C GLN A 154 19.40 -17.36 -57.70
N ALA A 155 20.13 -17.42 -56.59
CA ALA A 155 21.59 -17.37 -56.60
C ALA A 155 22.19 -18.53 -57.39
N GLY A 156 21.66 -19.75 -57.22
CA GLY A 156 22.07 -20.91 -58.01
C GLY A 156 21.82 -20.74 -59.51
N GLN A 157 20.65 -20.23 -59.89
CA GLN A 157 20.30 -19.91 -61.28
C GLN A 157 21.18 -18.79 -61.86
N ASN A 158 21.48 -17.76 -61.07
CA ASN A 158 22.37 -16.67 -61.49
C ASN A 158 23.81 -17.17 -61.66
N VAL A 159 24.30 -18.05 -60.77
CA VAL A 159 25.63 -18.65 -60.88
C VAL A 159 25.72 -19.54 -62.10
N SER A 160 24.71 -20.39 -62.37
CA SER A 160 24.71 -21.20 -63.59
C SER A 160 24.65 -20.35 -64.86
N ALA A 161 23.79 -19.32 -64.89
CA ALA A 161 23.72 -18.38 -66.01
C ALA A 161 25.03 -17.60 -66.20
N PHE A 162 25.70 -17.21 -65.11
CA PHE A 162 27.02 -16.57 -65.17
C PHE A 162 28.08 -17.53 -65.72
N ASN A 163 28.05 -18.80 -65.32
CA ASN A 163 28.99 -19.81 -65.81
C ASN A 163 28.77 -20.12 -67.30
N GLU A 164 27.52 -20.21 -67.75
CA GLU A 164 27.16 -20.36 -69.18
C GLU A 164 27.55 -19.11 -70.01
N LEU A 165 27.36 -17.91 -69.44
CA LEU A 165 27.82 -16.67 -70.07
C LEU A 165 29.34 -16.55 -70.10
N ALA A 166 30.04 -17.08 -69.10
CA ALA A 166 31.49 -17.16 -69.07
C ALA A 166 32.00 -18.16 -70.13
N ASP A 167 31.39 -19.35 -70.22
CA ASP A 167 31.73 -20.36 -71.24
C ASP A 167 31.44 -19.87 -72.66
N SER A 168 30.35 -19.13 -72.88
CA SER A 168 30.03 -18.55 -74.20
C SER A 168 30.89 -17.32 -74.55
N LYS A 169 31.44 -16.61 -73.55
CA LYS A 169 32.44 -15.54 -73.76
C LYS A 169 33.88 -16.05 -73.73
N GLN A 170 34.10 -17.30 -73.32
CA GLN A 170 35.37 -18.00 -73.47
C GLN A 170 35.62 -18.15 -74.98
N PRO A 171 36.58 -17.41 -75.54
CA PRO A 171 36.55 -17.11 -76.95
C PRO A 171 36.78 -18.36 -77.79
N GLN A 172 36.06 -18.42 -78.92
CA GLN A 172 36.41 -19.12 -80.17
C GLN A 172 37.81 -18.73 -80.73
N SER A 173 38.73 -18.24 -79.89
CA SER A 173 40.11 -17.88 -80.24
C SER A 173 41.06 -19.07 -80.37
N LEU A 174 40.62 -20.29 -80.03
CA LEU A 174 41.44 -21.50 -80.21
C LEU A 174 41.14 -22.26 -81.51
N ALA A 175 40.12 -21.86 -82.29
CA ALA A 175 39.75 -22.55 -83.53
C ALA A 175 40.33 -21.94 -84.82
N ASN A 176 41.00 -20.78 -84.79
CA ASN A 176 41.46 -20.10 -86.01
C ASN A 176 42.97 -19.77 -86.07
N LYS A 177 43.84 -20.53 -85.38
CA LYS A 177 45.31 -20.30 -85.42
C LYS A 177 46.18 -21.54 -85.67
N LYS A 178 45.69 -22.56 -86.38
CA LYS A 178 46.55 -23.65 -86.92
C LYS A 178 46.07 -24.16 -88.28
N VAL A 179 45.89 -23.24 -89.25
CA VAL A 179 46.04 -23.54 -90.68
C VAL A 179 46.79 -22.36 -91.29
N ALA A 180 48.12 -22.43 -91.24
CA ALA A 180 49.12 -21.74 -92.07
C ALA A 180 50.51 -22.18 -91.60
#